data_AF-A0A261A007-F1
#
_entry.id   AF-A0A261A007-F1
#
_cell.length_a   1.000
_cell.length_b   1.000
_cell.length_c   1.000
_cell.angle_alpha   90.00
_cell.angle_beta   90.00
_cell.angle_gamma   90.00
#
_symmetry.space_group_name_H-M   'P 1'
#
loop_
_entity.id
_entity.type
_entity.pdbx_description
1 polymer ?
#
loop_
_entity_poly.entity_id
_entity_poly.type
_entity_poly.pdbx_seq_one_letter_code
_entity_poly.pdbx_strand_id
1 'polypeptide(L)'
;MKLLSQTRLFVANAKWFTFDDLLSMECEMAVFQKHTFTEEDVKKFINLWIAGNNQNLMHLRLEGFKLAPNWEHILEGIGYGVWDENLKRRPRKYNVHYIYRMEEIDCKNGIDFERKIDGKIGTVMYQSNHIDFFVWQDLKD
;
A
#
# COMPACT_ATOMS: atom_id res chain seq x y z
N MET A 1 -29.40 1.98 -2.23
CA MET A 1 -28.24 2.88 -2.44
C MET A 1 -27.36 2.82 -1.21
N LYS A 2 -26.34 1.96 -1.21
CA LYS A 2 -25.32 1.92 -0.16
C LYS A 2 -24.34 3.04 -0.56
N LEU A 3 -24.35 4.19 0.12
CA LEU A 3 -23.20 5.08 0.06
C LEU A 3 -22.05 4.23 0.59
N LEU A 4 -21.16 3.75 -0.28
CA LEU A 4 -19.89 3.19 0.15
C LEU A 4 -19.19 4.34 0.86
N SER A 5 -19.00 4.21 2.18
CA SER A 5 -18.16 5.11 2.94
C SER A 5 -16.72 4.91 2.44
N GLN A 6 -16.39 5.55 1.32
CA GLN A 6 -15.03 5.62 0.80
C GLN A 6 -14.23 6.54 1.71
N THR A 7 -13.93 6.06 2.92
CA THR A 7 -13.15 6.83 3.87
C THR A 7 -11.75 6.97 3.26
N ARG A 8 -11.39 8.22 2.95
CA ARG A 8 -10.05 8.61 2.50
C ARG A 8 -9.45 9.47 3.59
N LEU A 9 -8.30 9.05 4.12
CA LEU A 9 -7.63 9.71 5.23
C LEU A 9 -6.38 10.43 4.73
N PHE A 10 -6.25 11.71 5.05
CA PHE A 10 -5.02 12.47 4.82
C PHE A 10 -4.59 13.12 6.13
N VAL A 11 -3.41 12.77 6.63
CA VAL A 11 -2.87 13.28 7.90
C VAL A 11 -1.52 13.95 7.64
N ALA A 12 -1.49 15.28 7.58
CA ALA A 12 -0.29 16.06 7.28
C ALA A 12 0.76 16.08 8.41
N ASN A 13 0.34 15.87 9.65
CA ASN A 13 1.20 15.82 10.82
C ASN A 13 0.87 14.59 11.66
N ALA A 14 1.38 13.44 11.24
CA ALA A 14 1.05 12.14 11.79
C ALA A 14 1.99 11.67 12.92
N LYS A 15 2.75 12.56 13.56
CA LYS A 15 3.66 12.20 14.66
C LYS A 15 2.96 11.57 15.87
N TRP A 16 1.69 11.86 16.06
CA TRP A 16 0.86 11.33 17.15
C TRP A 16 0.15 10.03 16.76
N PHE A 17 0.22 9.64 15.48
CA PHE A 17 -0.49 8.48 14.96
C PHE A 17 0.36 7.23 15.23
N THR A 18 -0.24 6.26 15.94
CA THR A 18 0.45 5.03 16.32
C THR A 18 0.30 3.95 15.25
N PHE A 19 1.07 2.88 15.39
CA PHE A 19 0.90 1.70 14.53
C PHE A 19 -0.47 1.02 14.75
N ASP A 20 -0.99 1.03 15.98
CA ASP A 20 -2.30 0.44 16.27
C ASP A 20 -3.43 1.27 15.63
N ASP A 21 -3.29 2.60 15.61
CA ASP A 21 -4.19 3.47 14.86
C ASP A 21 -4.17 3.12 13.35
N LEU A 22 -2.99 2.86 12.78
CA LEU A 22 -2.82 2.45 11.39
C LEU A 22 -3.52 1.12 11.10
N LEU A 23 -3.50 0.17 12.02
CA LEU A 23 -4.20 -1.10 11.84
C LEU A 23 -5.72 -0.98 12.00
N SER A 24 -6.18 -0.13 12.90
CA SER A 24 -7.61 0.08 13.17
C SER A 24 -8.33 0.88 12.08
N MET A 25 -7.59 1.43 11.11
CA MET A 25 -8.20 2.27 10.07
C MET A 25 -9.13 1.47 9.16
N GLU A 26 -10.37 1.93 9.07
CA GLU A 26 -11.38 1.42 8.13
C GLU A 26 -11.50 2.35 6.92
N CYS A 27 -10.41 2.46 6.16
CA CYS A 27 -10.32 3.33 4.99
C CYS A 27 -9.89 2.59 3.72
N GLU A 28 -10.31 3.10 2.57
CA GLU A 28 -9.85 2.65 1.26
C GLU A 28 -8.51 3.29 0.89
N MET A 29 -8.28 4.50 1.37
CA MET A 29 -7.06 5.25 1.07
C MET A 29 -6.56 5.98 2.32
N ALA A 30 -5.26 5.92 2.56
CA ALA A 30 -4.63 6.74 3.58
C ALA A 30 -3.29 7.32 3.10
N VAL A 31 -3.06 8.59 3.42
CA VAL A 31 -1.78 9.26 3.19
C VAL A 31 -1.33 9.92 4.48
N PHE A 32 -0.11 9.59 4.91
CA PHE A 32 0.49 10.11 6.13
C PHE A 32 1.76 10.89 5.80
N GLN A 33 1.84 12.10 6.31
CA GLN A 33 3.04 12.94 6.27
C GLN A 33 3.54 13.19 7.70
N LYS A 34 4.86 13.41 7.84
CA LYS A 34 5.51 13.68 9.13
C LYS A 34 5.14 12.63 10.20
N HIS A 35 5.01 11.36 9.81
CA HIS A 35 4.81 10.25 10.74
C HIS A 35 6.13 9.82 11.39
N THR A 36 6.04 8.90 12.34
CA THR A 36 7.21 8.23 12.96
C THR A 36 7.36 6.77 12.54
N PHE A 37 6.54 6.28 11.60
CA PHE A 37 6.66 4.91 11.09
C PHE A 37 8.04 4.61 10.48
N THR A 38 8.48 3.39 10.72
CA THR A 38 9.78 2.83 10.36
C THR A 38 9.62 1.70 9.33
N GLU A 39 10.75 1.18 8.85
CA GLU A 39 10.75 -0.03 8.00
C GLU A 39 10.16 -1.25 8.73
N GLU A 40 10.35 -1.35 10.05
CA GLU A 40 9.74 -2.42 10.86
C GLU A 40 8.21 -2.30 10.91
N ASP A 41 7.69 -1.09 10.98
CA ASP A 41 6.24 -0.85 10.91
C ASP A 41 5.69 -1.26 9.54
N VAL A 42 6.42 -0.98 8.45
CA VAL A 42 6.04 -1.43 7.10
C VAL A 42 6.07 -2.95 7.00
N LYS A 43 7.13 -3.61 7.49
CA LYS A 43 7.24 -5.09 7.57
C LYS A 43 6.06 -5.68 8.33
N LYS A 44 5.74 -5.13 9.50
CA LYS A 44 4.63 -5.58 10.34
C LYS A 44 3.28 -5.37 9.65
N PHE A 45 3.07 -4.21 9.03
CA PHE A 45 1.86 -3.89 8.30
C PHE A 45 1.60 -4.88 7.15
N ILE A 46 2.62 -5.13 6.31
CA ILE A 46 2.51 -6.06 5.17
C ILE A 46 2.14 -7.47 5.66
N ASN A 47 2.81 -7.98 6.70
CA ASN A 47 2.51 -9.29 7.26
C ASN A 47 1.05 -9.41 7.75
N LEU A 48 0.55 -8.37 8.43
CA LEU A 48 -0.83 -8.34 8.91
C LEU A 48 -1.85 -8.21 7.78
N TRP A 49 -1.53 -7.44 6.74
CA TRP A 49 -2.37 -7.34 5.55
C TRP A 49 -2.43 -8.69 4.81
N ILE A 50 -1.30 -9.38 4.65
CA ILE A 50 -1.24 -10.74 4.07
C ILE A 50 -2.08 -11.73 4.87
N ALA A 51 -2.13 -11.58 6.20
CA ALA A 51 -2.95 -12.38 7.10
C ALA A 51 -4.46 -12.02 7.06
N GLY A 52 -4.84 -10.97 6.32
CA GLY A 52 -6.24 -10.61 6.10
C GLY A 52 -6.72 -9.36 6.83
N ASN A 53 -5.82 -8.55 7.40
CA ASN A 53 -6.20 -7.27 7.99
C ASN A 53 -6.39 -6.16 6.92
N ASN A 54 -7.07 -5.06 7.28
CA ASN A 54 -7.32 -3.90 6.43
C ASN A 54 -7.85 -4.26 5.02
N GLN A 55 -8.86 -5.14 4.95
CA GLN A 55 -9.35 -5.73 3.69
C GLN A 55 -9.91 -4.70 2.69
N ASN A 56 -10.40 -3.57 3.20
CA ASN A 56 -10.93 -2.46 2.42
C ASN A 56 -9.84 -1.55 1.84
N LEU A 57 -8.60 -1.65 2.32
CA LEU A 57 -7.53 -0.77 1.87
C LEU A 57 -7.20 -1.04 0.39
N MET A 58 -7.13 0.05 -0.36
CA MET A 58 -6.73 0.09 -1.76
C MET A 58 -5.37 0.77 -1.94
N HIS A 59 -5.07 1.80 -1.15
CA HIS A 59 -3.83 2.56 -1.26
C HIS A 59 -3.39 3.15 0.09
N LEU A 60 -2.14 2.93 0.47
CA LEU A 60 -1.48 3.57 1.61
C LEU A 60 -0.20 4.25 1.13
N ARG A 61 -0.07 5.56 1.38
CA ARG A 61 1.15 6.33 1.13
C ARG A 61 1.75 6.80 2.45
N LEU A 62 3.02 6.49 2.67
CA LEU A 62 3.81 6.91 3.82
C LEU A 62 4.95 7.82 3.35
N GLU A 63 4.81 9.13 3.59
CA GLU A 63 5.83 10.12 3.24
C GLU A 63 6.82 10.36 4.39
N GLY A 64 8.12 10.38 4.07
CA GLY A 64 9.17 10.71 5.03
C GLY A 64 10.35 9.74 5.05
N PHE A 65 10.33 8.70 4.21
CA PHE A 65 11.45 7.80 4.01
C PHE A 65 12.51 8.50 3.15
N LYS A 66 13.63 8.90 3.75
CA LYS A 66 14.72 9.63 3.03
C LYS A 66 15.57 8.72 2.15
N LEU A 67 15.55 7.42 2.43
CA LEU A 67 16.32 6.39 1.75
C LEU A 67 15.37 5.29 1.31
N ALA A 68 15.76 4.58 0.25
CA ALA A 68 15.04 3.40 -0.19
C ALA A 68 15.05 2.33 0.91
N PRO A 69 13.90 1.72 1.22
CA PRO A 69 13.81 0.68 2.25
C PRO A 69 14.58 -0.58 1.88
N ASN A 70 15.01 -1.35 2.89
CA ASN A 70 15.54 -2.69 2.66
C ASN A 70 14.39 -3.68 2.39
N TRP A 71 14.02 -3.84 1.12
CA TRP A 71 12.92 -4.72 0.72
C TRP A 71 13.15 -6.20 1.02
N GLU A 72 14.41 -6.68 0.97
CA GLU A 72 14.73 -8.07 1.32
C GLU A 72 14.42 -8.35 2.79
N HIS A 73 14.72 -7.39 3.67
CA HIS A 73 14.39 -7.47 5.09
C HIS A 73 12.88 -7.33 5.36
N ILE A 74 12.23 -6.37 4.72
CA ILE A 74 10.78 -6.12 4.89
C ILE A 74 9.94 -7.32 4.42
N LEU A 75 10.36 -7.98 3.34
CA LEU A 75 9.64 -9.09 2.71
C LEU A 75 10.23 -10.46 3.07
N GLU A 76 11.08 -10.53 4.10
CA GLU A 76 11.65 -11.78 4.59
C GLU A 76 10.55 -12.82 4.88
N GLY A 77 10.66 -14.00 4.27
CA GLY A 77 9.69 -15.09 4.42
C GLY A 77 8.38 -14.91 3.63
N ILE A 78 8.24 -13.86 2.84
CA ILE A 78 7.10 -13.62 1.94
C ILE A 78 7.51 -14.01 0.51
N GLY A 79 6.65 -14.78 -0.18
CA GLY A 79 6.81 -14.98 -1.62
C GLY A 79 6.46 -13.69 -2.37
N TYR A 80 7.45 -13.05 -3.00
CA TYR A 80 7.26 -11.83 -3.77
C TYR A 80 7.85 -11.95 -5.19
N GLY A 81 7.42 -11.06 -6.08
CA GLY A 81 7.95 -10.95 -7.44
C GLY A 81 7.93 -9.51 -7.93
N VAL A 82 8.61 -9.24 -9.05
CA VAL A 82 8.53 -7.95 -9.73
C VAL A 82 7.52 -8.03 -10.87
N TRP A 83 7.03 -6.86 -11.30
CA TRP A 83 6.12 -6.81 -12.44
C TRP A 83 6.74 -7.40 -13.70
N ASP A 84 5.96 -8.23 -14.40
CA ASP A 84 6.30 -8.80 -15.69
C ASP A 84 5.12 -8.60 -16.65
N GLU A 85 5.40 -7.90 -17.76
CA GLU A 85 4.43 -7.62 -18.82
C GLU A 85 3.88 -8.91 -19.46
N ASN A 86 4.66 -10.00 -19.45
CA ASN A 86 4.27 -11.27 -20.04
C ASN A 86 3.33 -12.08 -19.14
N LEU A 87 3.43 -11.92 -17.82
CA LEU A 87 2.62 -12.66 -16.85
C LEU A 87 1.24 -12.02 -16.64
N LYS A 88 1.08 -10.73 -16.98
CA LYS A 88 -0.18 -9.97 -16.90
C LYS A 88 -0.96 -10.09 -15.57
N ARG A 89 -0.27 -10.40 -14.46
CA ARG A 89 -0.90 -10.56 -13.13
C ARG A 89 -1.64 -9.31 -12.68
N ARG A 90 -1.22 -8.13 -13.16
CA ARG A 90 -1.82 -6.84 -12.89
C ARG A 90 -1.45 -5.79 -13.95
N PRO A 91 -2.22 -4.70 -14.08
CA PRO A 91 -1.84 -3.56 -14.91
C PRO A 91 -0.49 -2.96 -14.50
N ARG A 92 0.18 -2.28 -15.45
CA ARG A 92 1.42 -1.56 -15.17
C ARG A 92 1.21 -0.34 -14.27
N LYS A 93 0.09 0.37 -14.47
CA LYS A 93 -0.17 1.67 -13.84
C LYS A 93 -1.32 1.59 -12.86
N TYR A 94 -1.26 2.36 -11.80
CA TYR A 94 -2.30 2.48 -10.78
C TYR A 94 -2.89 3.89 -10.78
N ASN A 95 -4.22 4.02 -10.81
CA ASN A 95 -4.91 5.31 -10.77
C ASN A 95 -5.36 5.64 -9.35
N VAL A 96 -4.65 6.55 -8.71
CA VAL A 96 -4.98 7.06 -7.38
C VAL A 96 -5.91 8.27 -7.53
N HIS A 97 -7.09 8.16 -6.94
CA HIS A 97 -8.05 9.25 -6.89
C HIS A 97 -7.94 9.91 -5.52
N TYR A 98 -7.36 11.10 -5.45
CA TYR A 98 -7.43 11.95 -4.27
C TYR A 98 -8.70 12.80 -4.30
N ILE A 99 -8.97 13.56 -3.23
CA ILE A 99 -10.15 14.44 -3.15
C ILE A 99 -10.13 15.49 -4.28
N TYR A 100 -8.95 16.04 -4.60
CA TYR A 100 -8.82 17.16 -5.54
C TYR A 100 -7.97 16.86 -6.78
N ARG A 101 -7.41 15.66 -6.92
CA ARG A 101 -6.63 15.28 -8.11
C ARG A 101 -6.71 13.78 -8.38
N MET A 102 -6.41 13.41 -9.61
CA MET A 102 -6.02 12.05 -9.97
C MET A 102 -4.51 12.01 -10.21
N GLU A 103 -3.89 10.91 -9.83
CA GLU A 103 -2.49 10.61 -10.07
C GLU A 103 -2.41 9.22 -10.69
N GLU A 104 -1.78 9.12 -11.85
CA GLU A 104 -1.45 7.83 -12.47
C GLU A 104 0.00 7.49 -12.11
N ILE A 105 0.18 6.40 -11.38
CA ILE A 105 1.49 5.96 -10.88
C ILE A 105 1.99 4.81 -11.74
N ASP A 106 3.20 4.92 -12.28
CA ASP A 106 3.85 3.81 -13.00
C ASP A 106 4.42 2.80 -11.98
N CYS A 107 3.73 1.66 -11.85
CA CYS A 107 4.09 0.60 -10.92
C CYS A 107 5.03 -0.44 -11.53
N LYS A 108 5.69 -0.17 -12.66
CA LYS A 108 6.61 -1.12 -13.33
C LYS A 108 7.67 -1.70 -12.37
N ASN A 109 8.21 -0.90 -11.46
CA ASN A 109 9.27 -1.34 -10.53
C ASN A 109 8.72 -1.73 -9.15
N GLY A 110 7.40 -1.91 -9.02
CA GLY A 110 6.79 -2.36 -7.77
C GLY A 110 7.08 -3.82 -7.48
N ILE A 111 7.12 -4.15 -6.19
CA ILE A 111 7.30 -5.51 -5.69
C ILE A 111 5.93 -6.04 -5.26
N ASP A 112 5.50 -7.12 -5.91
CA ASP A 112 4.18 -7.72 -5.79
C ASP A 112 4.21 -8.93 -4.83
N PHE A 113 3.20 -9.06 -3.98
CA PHE A 113 2.96 -10.22 -3.11
C PHE A 113 1.45 -10.47 -2.96
N GLU A 114 1.07 -11.66 -2.49
CA GLU A 114 -0.32 -12.11 -2.49
C GLU A 114 -0.89 -12.21 -1.07
N ARG A 115 -2.13 -11.76 -0.90
CA ARG A 115 -2.88 -11.93 0.35
C ARG A 115 -3.50 -13.32 0.44
N LYS A 116 -3.28 -14.00 1.56
CA LYS A 116 -3.59 -15.43 1.72
C LYS A 116 -5.08 -15.76 1.63
N ILE A 117 -5.94 -14.84 2.06
CA ILE A 117 -7.38 -15.14 2.23
C ILE A 117 -8.19 -14.96 0.95
N ASP A 118 -7.73 -14.15 0.00
CA ASP A 118 -8.52 -13.76 -1.18
C ASP A 118 -7.70 -13.64 -2.47
N GLY A 119 -6.39 -13.94 -2.42
CA GLY A 119 -5.52 -13.92 -3.60
C GLY A 119 -5.25 -12.52 -4.15
N LYS A 120 -5.66 -11.44 -3.45
CA LYS A 120 -5.40 -10.08 -3.95
C LYS A 120 -3.92 -9.78 -3.96
N ILE A 121 -3.49 -9.06 -4.99
CA ILE A 121 -2.11 -8.63 -5.15
C ILE A 121 -1.94 -7.30 -4.39
N GLY A 122 -0.99 -7.30 -3.47
CA GLY A 122 -0.40 -6.11 -2.88
C GLY A 122 0.88 -5.74 -3.62
N THR A 123 1.13 -4.46 -3.85
CA THR A 123 2.38 -3.96 -4.43
C THR A 123 2.97 -2.89 -3.54
N VAL A 124 4.26 -3.02 -3.19
CA VAL A 124 5.02 -1.94 -2.56
C VAL A 124 6.01 -1.31 -3.52
N MET A 125 6.20 -0.01 -3.39
CA MET A 125 7.31 0.68 -4.04
C MET A 125 7.78 1.87 -3.23
N TYR A 126 9.03 2.25 -3.47
CA TYR A 126 9.59 3.48 -2.99
C TYR A 126 9.81 4.43 -4.16
N GLN A 127 9.30 5.66 -4.05
CA GLN A 127 9.55 6.71 -5.03
C GLN A 127 9.89 8.01 -4.31
N SER A 128 11.01 8.62 -4.70
CA SER A 128 11.54 9.88 -4.15
C SER A 128 11.77 9.86 -2.65
N ASN A 129 10.71 9.96 -1.84
CA ASN A 129 10.74 10.08 -0.39
C ASN A 129 9.55 9.38 0.30
N HIS A 130 8.79 8.56 -0.41
CA HIS A 130 7.61 7.88 0.12
C HIS A 130 7.57 6.42 -0.27
N ILE A 131 6.91 5.64 0.58
CA ILE A 131 6.50 4.28 0.27
C ILE A 131 5.04 4.34 -0.12
N ASP A 132 4.72 3.73 -1.26
CA ASP A 132 3.35 3.41 -1.63
C ASP A 132 3.10 1.91 -1.46
N PHE A 133 1.94 1.59 -0.91
CA PHE A 133 1.35 0.26 -0.86
C PHE A 133 0.03 0.28 -1.63
N PHE A 134 -0.08 -0.52 -2.68
CA PHE A 134 -1.26 -0.63 -3.54
C PHE A 134 -1.93 -1.99 -3.38
N VAL A 135 -3.25 -2.02 -3.49
CA VAL A 135 -4.01 -3.26 -3.64
C VAL A 135 -4.74 -3.21 -4.96
N TRP A 136 -4.51 -4.24 -5.77
CA TRP A 136 -5.18 -4.41 -7.05
C TRP A 136 -6.55 -5.06 -6.83
N GLN A 137 -7.60 -4.35 -7.23
CA GLN A 137 -8.98 -4.82 -7.19
C GLN A 137 -9.37 -5.34 -8.57
N ASP A 138 -10.24 -6.35 -8.60
CA ASP A 138 -10.92 -6.82 -9.81
C ASP A 138 -10.01 -6.88 -11.04
N LEU A 139 -8.92 -7.64 -10.90
CA LEU A 139 -8.00 -7.99 -11.97
C LEU A 139 -8.79 -8.79 -13.04
N LYS A 140 -9.45 -8.09 -13.95
CA LYS A 140 -10.15 -8.71 -15.07
C LYS A 140 -9.14 -9.11 -16.12
N ASP A 141 -9.28 -10.35 -16.58
CA ASP A 141 -8.60 -10.91 -17.75
C ASP A 141 -8.86 -10.10 -19.03
#